data_AF-A0A135VI63-F1
#
_entry.id   AF-A0A135VI63-F1
#
_cell.length_a   1.000
_cell.length_b   1.000
_cell.length_c   1.000
_cell.angle_alpha   90.00
_cell.angle_beta   90.00
_cell.angle_gamma   90.00
#
_symmetry.space_group_name_H-M   'P 1'
#
loop_
_entity.id
_entity.type
_entity.pdbx_description
1 polymer ?
#
loop_
_entity_poly.entity_id
_entity_poly.type
_entity_poly.pdbx_seq_one_letter_code
_entity_poly.pdbx_strand_id
1 'polypeptide(L)'
;MVLVYLSAPIIKESARKDDFCTKVVAILEDLGLAVFAPQFLGPASPEEIYRRDVHNVRMSDFVIAEVSNPSLGVGMEIMLAIDLVKPVLMFFHGEVESLSKMVRGADGKVLIEYNTLDDVEKILRTHNLENLIVQKCPVCEAQVAEALEDGLKCLGCGSGSHQVKV
;
A
#
# COMPACT_ATOMS: atom_id res chain seq x y z
N MET A 1 7.02 15.02 7.23
CA MET A 1 5.75 14.77 6.53
C MET A 1 5.93 13.48 5.78
N VAL A 2 5.08 12.50 6.06
CA VAL A 2 5.18 11.17 5.44
C VAL A 2 4.64 11.24 4.02
N LEU A 3 5.34 10.60 3.08
CA LEU A 3 5.03 10.51 1.66
C LEU A 3 4.56 9.10 1.31
N VAL A 4 3.38 9.01 0.71
CA VAL A 4 2.77 7.75 0.27
C VAL A 4 2.83 7.66 -1.25
N TYR A 5 3.25 6.52 -1.79
CA TYR A 5 3.07 6.23 -3.21
C TYR A 5 1.82 5.37 -3.40
N LEU A 6 0.87 5.83 -4.21
CA LEU A 6 -0.37 5.13 -4.49
C LEU A 6 -0.29 4.46 -5.87
N SER A 7 -0.24 3.13 -5.87
CA SER A 7 -0.14 2.28 -7.06
C SER A 7 -1.51 1.68 -7.41
N ALA A 8 -1.94 1.80 -8.66
CA ALA A 8 -3.16 1.17 -9.17
C ALA A 8 -3.07 0.95 -10.70
N PRO A 9 -3.87 0.05 -11.30
CA PRO A 9 -3.89 -0.13 -12.75
C PRO A 9 -4.33 1.14 -13.50
N ILE A 10 -3.54 1.59 -14.48
CA ILE A 10 -3.81 2.82 -15.28
C ILE A 10 -4.21 2.49 -16.73
N ILE A 11 -3.53 1.52 -17.35
CA ILE A 11 -3.56 1.34 -18.82
C ILE A 11 -4.92 0.82 -19.35
N LYS A 12 -5.53 -0.16 -18.68
CA LYS A 12 -6.79 -0.76 -19.12
C LYS A 12 -7.93 -0.10 -18.39
N GLU A 13 -8.80 0.60 -19.10
CA GLU A 13 -9.97 1.31 -18.53
C GLU A 13 -10.82 0.40 -17.64
N SER A 14 -11.20 -0.78 -18.12
CA SER A 14 -11.96 -1.78 -17.35
C SER A 14 -11.30 -2.26 -16.04
N ALA A 15 -9.98 -2.04 -15.89
CA ALA A 15 -9.23 -2.44 -14.71
C ALA A 15 -8.89 -1.26 -13.79
N ARG A 16 -9.16 -0.02 -14.23
CA ARG A 16 -8.90 1.19 -13.45
C ARG A 16 -9.74 1.19 -12.18
N LYS A 17 -9.16 1.74 -11.13
CA LYS A 17 -9.75 1.81 -9.79
C LYS A 17 -9.85 3.26 -9.35
N ASP A 18 -10.46 4.09 -10.20
CA ASP A 18 -10.47 5.55 -10.03
C ASP A 18 -11.17 5.99 -8.74
N ASP A 19 -12.31 5.36 -8.39
CA ASP A 19 -13.02 5.67 -7.14
C ASP A 19 -12.20 5.30 -5.90
N PHE A 20 -11.53 4.14 -5.93
CA PHE A 20 -10.59 3.73 -4.88
C PHE A 20 -9.44 4.75 -4.77
N CYS A 21 -8.84 5.13 -5.89
CA CYS A 21 -7.72 6.06 -5.91
C CYS A 21 -8.12 7.43 -5.35
N THR A 22 -9.29 7.94 -5.77
CA THR A 22 -9.81 9.24 -5.34
C THR A 22 -10.10 9.22 -3.85
N LYS A 23 -10.75 8.14 -3.36
CA LYS A 23 -11.04 7.96 -1.94
C LYS A 23 -9.77 7.90 -1.11
N VAL A 24 -8.78 7.09 -1.52
CA VAL A 24 -7.51 6.95 -0.79
C VAL A 24 -6.75 8.28 -0.73
N VAL A 25 -6.65 9.02 -1.83
CA VAL A 25 -6.01 10.35 -1.83
C VAL A 25 -6.69 11.28 -0.83
N ALA A 26 -8.01 11.40 -0.87
CA ALA A 26 -8.75 12.26 0.05
C ALA A 26 -8.52 11.89 1.52
N ILE A 27 -8.53 10.58 1.85
CA ILE A 27 -8.27 10.12 3.22
C ILE A 27 -6.85 10.47 3.67
N LEU A 28 -5.84 10.23 2.83
CA LEU A 28 -4.44 10.49 3.18
C LEU A 28 -4.19 11.99 3.37
N GLU A 29 -4.75 12.83 2.51
CA GLU A 29 -4.67 14.28 2.62
C GLU A 29 -5.37 14.79 3.90
N ASP A 30 -6.56 14.26 4.23
CA ASP A 30 -7.26 14.56 5.49
C ASP A 30 -6.43 14.18 6.72
N LEU A 31 -5.62 13.12 6.62
CA LEU A 31 -4.70 12.68 7.67
C LEU A 31 -3.38 13.48 7.69
N GLY A 32 -3.21 14.47 6.81
CA GLY A 32 -2.01 15.30 6.73
C GLY A 32 -0.81 14.62 6.04
N LEU A 33 -1.06 13.54 5.30
CA LEU A 33 -0.03 12.80 4.57
C LEU A 33 0.09 13.30 3.13
N ALA A 34 1.32 13.38 2.62
CA ALA A 34 1.54 13.67 1.21
C ALA A 34 1.35 12.38 0.40
N VAL A 35 0.70 12.47 -0.77
CA VAL A 35 0.48 11.33 -1.65
C VAL A 35 0.93 11.63 -3.08
N PHE A 36 1.69 10.70 -3.66
CA PHE A 36 1.99 10.68 -5.08
C PHE A 36 1.11 9.63 -5.77
N ALA A 37 0.27 10.07 -6.71
CA ALA A 37 -0.75 9.27 -7.37
C ALA A 37 -0.65 9.42 -8.91
N PRO A 38 0.13 8.56 -9.61
CA PRO A 38 0.40 8.68 -11.05
C PRO A 38 -0.85 8.56 -11.94
N GLN A 39 -1.91 7.90 -11.47
CA GLN A 39 -3.20 7.74 -12.16
C GLN A 39 -3.93 9.07 -12.44
N PHE A 40 -3.59 10.13 -11.72
CA PHE A 40 -4.16 11.47 -11.93
C PHE A 40 -3.28 12.36 -12.80
N LEU A 41 -2.14 11.84 -13.27
CA LEU A 41 -1.23 12.58 -14.14
C LEU A 41 -1.63 12.41 -15.61
N GLY A 42 -1.38 13.46 -16.39
CA GLY A 42 -1.58 13.43 -17.84
C GLY A 42 -0.59 12.50 -18.57
N PRO A 43 -0.78 12.33 -19.88
CA PRO A 43 0.10 11.52 -20.70
C PRO A 43 1.54 12.08 -20.68
N ALA A 44 2.51 11.18 -20.70
CA ALA A 44 3.93 11.47 -20.79
C ALA A 44 4.63 10.36 -21.58
N SER A 45 5.88 10.57 -21.98
CA SER A 45 6.64 9.52 -22.66
C SER A 45 6.90 8.32 -21.72
N PRO A 46 7.07 7.10 -22.26
CA PRO A 46 7.38 5.92 -21.43
C PRO A 46 8.61 6.10 -20.54
N GLU A 47 9.65 6.79 -21.02
CA GLU A 47 10.87 7.05 -20.26
C GLU A 47 10.63 8.00 -19.08
N GLU A 48 9.84 9.06 -19.29
CA GLU A 48 9.47 10.00 -18.23
C GLU A 48 8.61 9.31 -17.16
N ILE A 49 7.61 8.51 -17.58
CA ILE A 49 6.77 7.74 -16.66
C ILE A 49 7.63 6.80 -15.82
N TYR A 50 8.49 6.01 -16.45
CA TYR A 50 9.38 5.08 -15.75
C TYR A 50 10.27 5.79 -14.73
N ARG A 51 10.99 6.84 -15.15
CA ARG A 51 11.91 7.58 -14.27
C ARG A 51 11.17 8.26 -13.12
N ARG A 52 10.03 8.89 -13.40
CA ARG A 52 9.18 9.57 -12.42
C ARG A 52 8.66 8.58 -11.39
N ASP A 53 8.07 7.47 -11.82
CA ASP A 53 7.39 6.54 -10.92
C ASP A 53 8.41 5.78 -10.06
N VAL A 54 9.53 5.32 -10.64
CA VAL A 54 10.65 4.74 -9.88
C VAL A 54 11.22 5.73 -8.86
N HIS A 55 11.38 7.00 -9.23
CA HIS A 55 11.86 8.01 -8.29
C HIS A 55 10.88 8.20 -7.12
N ASN A 56 9.58 8.31 -7.40
CA ASN A 56 8.58 8.54 -6.35
C ASN A 56 8.40 7.33 -5.43
N VAL A 57 8.47 6.09 -5.94
CA VAL A 57 8.52 4.88 -5.08
C VAL A 57 9.76 4.90 -4.18
N ARG A 58 10.92 5.36 -4.67
CA ARG A 58 12.13 5.46 -3.84
C ARG A 58 12.00 6.49 -2.72
N MET A 59 11.32 7.59 -2.99
CA MET A 59 11.17 8.71 -2.05
C MET A 59 10.02 8.50 -1.05
N SER A 60 9.04 7.66 -1.34
CA SER A 60 7.91 7.42 -0.43
C SER A 60 8.33 6.65 0.82
N ASP A 61 7.68 6.87 1.94
CA ASP A 61 7.91 6.12 3.17
C ASP A 61 7.25 4.74 3.11
N PHE A 62 6.10 4.63 2.45
CA PHE A 62 5.42 3.37 2.18
C PHE A 62 4.62 3.41 0.86
N VAL A 63 4.11 2.26 0.45
CA VAL A 63 3.29 2.09 -0.76
C VAL A 63 1.91 1.56 -0.40
N ILE A 64 0.87 2.15 -0.99
CA ILE A 64 -0.47 1.55 -1.06
C ILE A 64 -0.67 1.05 -2.49
N ALA A 65 -1.09 -0.19 -2.66
CA ALA A 65 -1.33 -0.79 -3.97
C ALA A 65 -2.73 -1.41 -4.07
N GLU A 66 -3.48 -1.08 -5.12
CA GLU A 66 -4.69 -1.81 -5.50
C GLU A 66 -4.31 -2.99 -6.40
N VAL A 67 -4.62 -4.21 -5.95
CA VAL A 67 -4.13 -5.45 -6.58
C VAL A 67 -5.26 -6.38 -7.04
N SER A 68 -6.50 -5.89 -7.17
CA SER A 68 -7.62 -6.71 -7.66
C SER A 68 -7.37 -7.24 -9.08
N ASN A 69 -6.71 -6.45 -9.91
CA ASN A 69 -6.46 -6.78 -11.32
C ASN A 69 -4.94 -6.94 -11.58
N PRO A 70 -4.52 -7.93 -12.39
CA PRO A 70 -3.13 -8.02 -12.84
C PRO A 70 -2.69 -6.76 -13.60
N SER A 71 -1.59 -6.15 -13.13
CA SER A 71 -0.99 -4.96 -13.72
C SER A 71 0.54 -5.04 -13.64
N LEU A 72 1.22 -4.93 -14.79
CA LEU A 72 2.68 -4.99 -14.84
C LEU A 72 3.34 -3.81 -14.11
N GLY A 73 2.81 -2.59 -14.29
CA GLY A 73 3.32 -1.39 -13.61
C GLY A 73 3.21 -1.50 -12.09
N VAL A 74 2.03 -1.86 -11.60
CA VAL A 74 1.79 -2.11 -10.17
C VAL A 74 2.75 -3.18 -9.63
N GLY A 75 2.97 -4.27 -10.38
CA GLY A 75 3.93 -5.31 -10.00
C GLY A 75 5.38 -4.80 -9.92
N MET A 76 5.80 -3.95 -10.85
CA MET A 76 7.13 -3.33 -10.82
C MET A 76 7.31 -2.39 -9.62
N GLU A 77 6.30 -1.59 -9.32
CA GLU A 77 6.28 -0.65 -8.19
C GLU A 77 6.31 -1.39 -6.85
N ILE A 78 5.49 -2.43 -6.69
CA ILE A 78 5.48 -3.31 -5.51
C ILE A 78 6.85 -3.97 -5.30
N MET A 79 7.44 -4.55 -6.35
CA MET A 79 8.71 -5.25 -6.24
C MET A 79 9.84 -4.28 -5.82
N LEU A 80 9.85 -3.07 -6.39
CA LEU A 80 10.81 -2.04 -5.99
C LEU A 80 10.63 -1.62 -4.52
N ALA A 81 9.39 -1.46 -4.06
CA ALA A 81 9.12 -1.12 -2.66
C ALA A 81 9.64 -2.21 -1.70
N ILE A 82 9.42 -3.48 -2.05
CA ILE A 82 9.90 -4.64 -1.27
C ILE A 82 11.44 -4.68 -1.22
N ASP A 83 12.12 -4.50 -2.36
CA ASP A 83 13.58 -4.47 -2.44
C ASP A 83 14.19 -3.33 -1.59
N LEU A 84 13.45 -2.23 -1.44
CA LEU A 84 13.81 -1.09 -0.60
C LEU A 84 13.35 -1.22 0.86
N VAL A 85 12.79 -2.37 1.26
CA VAL A 85 12.26 -2.64 2.61
C VAL A 85 11.22 -1.59 3.04
N LYS A 86 10.42 -1.09 2.08
CA LYS A 86 9.31 -0.18 2.36
C LYS A 86 8.06 -0.99 2.68
N PRO A 87 7.27 -0.59 3.70
CA PRO A 87 5.97 -1.21 3.96
C PRO A 87 5.05 -1.12 2.74
N VAL A 88 4.35 -2.21 2.43
CA VAL A 88 3.38 -2.24 1.32
C VAL A 88 1.99 -2.66 1.82
N LEU A 89 1.01 -1.77 1.70
CA LEU A 89 -0.39 -2.04 2.00
C LEU A 89 -1.09 -2.42 0.68
N MET A 90 -1.40 -3.69 0.49
CA MET A 90 -2.06 -4.18 -0.71
C MET A 90 -3.56 -4.35 -0.46
N PHE A 91 -4.39 -3.61 -1.18
CA PHE A 91 -5.84 -3.70 -1.13
C PHE A 91 -6.38 -4.52 -2.30
N PHE A 92 -7.35 -5.38 -2.05
CA PHE A 92 -8.07 -6.10 -3.09
C PHE A 92 -9.55 -6.20 -2.78
N HIS A 93 -10.38 -6.21 -3.82
CA HIS A 93 -11.83 -6.32 -3.69
C HIS A 93 -12.24 -7.77 -3.39
N GLY A 94 -13.17 -7.97 -2.45
CA GLY A 94 -13.61 -9.31 -2.03
C GLY A 94 -14.28 -10.15 -3.13
N GLU A 95 -14.76 -9.52 -4.20
CA GLU A 95 -15.31 -10.24 -5.37
C GLU A 95 -14.23 -10.86 -6.28
N VAL A 96 -12.94 -10.59 -6.03
CA VAL A 96 -11.85 -11.16 -6.84
C VAL A 96 -11.70 -12.65 -6.50
N GLU A 97 -12.05 -13.51 -7.46
CA GLU A 97 -11.97 -14.97 -7.30
C GLU A 97 -10.55 -15.47 -6.99
N SER A 98 -9.54 -14.85 -7.58
CA SER A 98 -8.15 -15.23 -7.34
C SER A 98 -7.18 -14.06 -7.49
N LEU A 99 -6.28 -13.95 -6.52
CA LEU A 99 -5.14 -13.05 -6.58
C LEU A 99 -3.91 -13.80 -7.08
N SER A 100 -2.98 -13.07 -7.68
CA SER A 100 -1.68 -13.59 -8.08
C SER A 100 -0.96 -14.28 -6.90
N LYS A 101 -0.39 -15.46 -7.15
CA LYS A 101 0.44 -16.18 -6.16
C LYS A 101 1.66 -15.34 -5.74
N MET A 102 2.18 -14.51 -6.64
CA MET A 102 3.25 -13.55 -6.34
C MET A 102 2.80 -12.51 -5.31
N VAL A 103 1.60 -11.94 -5.49
CA VAL A 103 1.01 -10.97 -4.55
C VAL A 103 0.82 -11.63 -3.19
N ARG A 104 0.19 -12.81 -3.14
CA ARG A 104 -0.02 -13.55 -1.88
C ARG A 104 1.28 -13.92 -1.18
N GLY A 105 2.32 -14.29 -1.92
CA GLY A 105 3.62 -14.70 -1.39
C GLY A 105 4.63 -13.58 -1.13
N ALA A 106 4.35 -12.33 -1.52
CA ALA A 106 5.32 -11.25 -1.42
C ALA A 106 5.69 -10.90 0.03
N ASP A 107 6.95 -10.55 0.28
CA ASP A 107 7.41 -10.07 1.59
C ASP A 107 7.06 -8.58 1.80
N GLY A 108 7.27 -8.06 3.02
CA GLY A 108 7.14 -6.63 3.33
C GLY A 108 5.73 -6.05 3.25
N LYS A 109 4.71 -6.92 3.09
CA LYS A 109 3.34 -6.50 2.82
C LYS A 109 2.37 -6.79 3.96
N VAL A 110 1.25 -6.09 3.91
CA VAL A 110 -0.03 -6.53 4.46
C VAL A 110 -1.04 -6.62 3.31
N LEU A 111 -1.85 -7.67 3.30
CA LEU A 111 -2.88 -7.89 2.27
C LEU A 111 -4.25 -7.69 2.93
N ILE A 112 -5.03 -6.78 2.36
CA ILE A 112 -6.24 -6.22 2.96
C ILE A 112 -7.40 -6.39 1.98
N GLU A 113 -8.40 -7.16 2.39
CA GLU A 113 -9.64 -7.27 1.64
C GLU A 113 -10.54 -6.07 1.92
N TYR A 114 -11.18 -5.53 0.89
CA TYR A 114 -12.24 -4.54 1.02
C TYR A 114 -13.44 -4.92 0.15
N ASN A 115 -14.65 -4.60 0.61
CA ASN A 115 -15.89 -4.80 -0.16
C ASN A 115 -16.54 -3.46 -0.51
N THR A 116 -16.20 -2.41 0.23
CA THR A 116 -16.68 -1.04 0.05
C THR A 116 -15.54 -0.05 0.25
N LEU A 117 -15.71 1.17 -0.25
CA LEU A 117 -14.76 2.26 0.01
C LEU A 117 -14.74 2.71 1.47
N ASP A 118 -15.81 2.44 2.22
CA ASP A 118 -15.89 2.71 3.66
C ASP A 118 -15.00 1.73 4.46
N ASP A 119 -14.82 0.49 3.97
CA ASP A 119 -13.86 -0.44 4.56
C ASP A 119 -12.43 0.12 4.45
N VAL A 120 -12.07 0.62 3.26
CA VAL A 120 -10.77 1.25 3.00
C VAL A 120 -10.55 2.45 3.91
N GLU A 121 -11.55 3.31 4.03
CA GLU A 121 -11.51 4.47 4.95
C GLU A 121 -11.31 4.04 6.40
N LYS A 122 -12.12 3.10 6.88
CA LYS A 122 -12.04 2.59 8.24
C LYS A 122 -10.65 2.04 8.54
N ILE A 123 -10.09 1.25 7.63
CA ILE A 123 -8.74 0.69 7.76
C ILE A 123 -7.72 1.82 7.86
N LEU A 124 -7.66 2.72 6.86
CA LEU A 124 -6.65 3.78 6.84
C LEU A 124 -6.76 4.74 8.03
N ARG A 125 -7.96 5.04 8.54
CA ARG A 125 -8.16 5.93 9.69
C ARG A 125 -7.95 5.26 11.05
N THR A 126 -8.00 3.93 11.15
CA THR A 126 -7.79 3.20 12.42
C THR A 126 -6.31 2.96 12.74
N HIS A 127 -5.43 3.15 11.76
CA HIS A 127 -4.00 2.92 11.89
C HIS A 127 -3.22 4.23 11.93
N ASN A 128 -2.16 4.28 12.74
CA ASN A 128 -1.17 5.34 12.66
C ASN A 128 -0.23 5.07 11.47
N LEU A 129 -0.47 5.78 10.37
CA LEU A 129 0.30 5.62 9.13
C LEU A 129 1.62 6.40 9.12
N GLU A 130 1.92 7.20 10.14
CA GLU A 130 3.13 8.03 10.16
C GLU A 130 4.40 7.22 10.46
N ASN A 131 4.28 6.08 11.15
CA ASN A 131 5.42 5.28 11.59
C ASN A 131 5.21 3.81 11.25
N LEU A 132 5.12 3.50 9.96
CA LEU A 132 5.04 2.12 9.49
C LEU A 132 6.43 1.52 9.32
N ILE A 133 6.59 0.26 9.75
CA ILE A 133 7.81 -0.52 9.56
C ILE A 133 7.49 -1.90 8.99
N VAL A 134 8.48 -2.49 8.31
CA VAL A 134 8.42 -3.89 7.89
C VAL A 134 8.79 -4.77 9.08
N GLN A 135 7.80 -5.49 9.62
CA GLN A 135 7.97 -6.43 10.71
C GLN A 135 7.00 -7.61 10.53
N LYS A 136 7.53 -8.83 10.49
CA LYS A 136 6.72 -10.04 10.44
C LYS A 136 5.92 -10.20 11.74
N CYS A 137 4.61 -10.35 11.59
CA CYS A 137 3.71 -10.62 12.70
C CYS A 137 3.85 -12.09 13.15
N PRO A 138 3.89 -12.39 14.46
CA PRO A 138 3.91 -13.76 14.95
C PRO A 138 2.53 -14.44 14.94
N VAL A 139 1.44 -13.70 14.65
CA VAL A 139 0.05 -14.19 14.77
C VAL A 139 -0.65 -14.33 13.41
N CYS A 140 -0.29 -13.52 12.42
CA CYS A 140 -0.89 -13.55 11.07
C CYS A 140 0.16 -13.39 9.98
N GLU A 141 -0.27 -13.39 8.70
CA GLU A 141 0.62 -13.31 7.55
C GLU A 141 1.14 -11.89 7.24
N ALA A 142 0.68 -10.87 7.97
CA ALA A 142 1.11 -9.49 7.74
C ALA A 142 2.57 -9.29 8.14
N GLN A 143 3.26 -8.47 7.34
CA GLN A 143 4.65 -8.08 7.56
C GLN A 143 4.80 -6.56 7.71
N VAL A 144 3.72 -5.86 8.06
CA VAL A 144 3.71 -4.41 8.30
C VAL A 144 3.15 -4.15 9.70
N ALA A 145 3.83 -3.29 10.45
CA ALA A 145 3.43 -2.87 11.79
C ALA A 145 3.51 -1.36 11.96
N GLU A 146 2.65 -0.83 12.81
CA GLU A 146 2.76 0.51 13.38
C GLU A 146 3.82 0.47 14.49
N ALA A 147 4.81 1.36 14.41
CA ALA A 147 5.77 1.58 15.48
C ALA A 147 5.18 2.57 16.49
N LEU A 148 5.04 2.12 17.74
CA LEU A 148 4.55 2.88 18.88
C LEU A 148 5.71 3.13 19.86
N GLU A 149 5.56 4.06 20.79
CA GLU A 149 6.60 4.37 21.78
C GLU A 149 7.07 3.12 22.55
N ASP A 150 6.15 2.23 22.95
CA ASP A 150 6.42 1.06 23.80
C ASP A 150 6.20 -0.30 23.11
N GLY A 151 6.19 -0.33 21.77
CA GLY A 151 6.08 -1.60 21.04
C GLY A 151 5.61 -1.46 19.61
N LEU A 152 5.15 -2.58 19.07
CA LEU A 152 4.68 -2.67 17.69
C LEU A 152 3.25 -3.17 17.68
N LYS A 153 2.43 -2.61 16.80
CA LYS A 153 1.07 -3.08 16.53
C LYS A 153 0.97 -3.56 15.10
N CYS A 154 0.68 -4.84 14.91
CA CYS A 154 0.50 -5.42 13.58
C CYS A 154 -0.65 -4.73 12.84
N LEU A 155 -0.41 -4.31 11.59
CA LEU A 155 -1.45 -3.66 10.78
C LEU A 155 -2.54 -4.68 10.38
N GLY A 156 -2.16 -5.93 10.12
CA GLY A 156 -3.12 -6.95 9.66
C GLY A 156 -4.11 -7.43 10.73
N CYS A 157 -3.64 -7.79 11.92
CA CYS A 157 -4.50 -8.35 12.98
C CYS A 157 -4.61 -7.48 14.24
N GLY A 158 -3.95 -6.32 14.29
CA GLY A 158 -3.96 -5.43 15.44
C GLY A 158 -3.21 -5.94 16.68
N SER A 159 -2.58 -7.12 16.61
CA SER A 159 -1.85 -7.68 17.76
C SER A 159 -0.67 -6.78 18.12
N GLY A 160 -0.57 -6.39 19.38
CA GLY A 160 0.59 -5.72 19.93
C GLY A 160 1.65 -6.71 20.40
N SER A 161 2.92 -6.50 20.08
CA SER A 161 4.02 -7.13 20.83
C SER A 161 4.49 -6.14 21.89
N HIS A 162 4.13 -6.38 23.15
CA HIS A 162 4.86 -5.80 24.27
C HIS A 162 6.28 -6.36 24.23
N GLN A 163 7.26 -5.46 24.25
CA GLN A 163 8.71 -5.71 24.24
C GLN A 163 9.11 -7.16 24.57
N VAL A 164 9.81 -7.81 23.63
CA VAL A 164 10.76 -8.85 24.00
C VAL A 164 11.82 -8.13 24.83
N LYS A 165 11.71 -8.21 26.16
CA LYS A 165 12.83 -7.94 27.06
C LYS A 165 13.96 -8.89 26.66
N VAL A 166 15.01 -8.35 26.06
CA VAL A 166 16.34 -9.00 26.03
C VAL A 166 17.00 -8.69 27.37
#